data_AF-A0A495QXG6-F1
#
_entry.id   AF-A0A495QXG6-F1
#
_cell.length_a   1.000
_cell.length_b   1.000
_cell.length_c   1.000
_cell.angle_alpha   90.00
_cell.angle_beta   90.00
_cell.angle_gamma   90.00
#
_symmetry.space_group_name_H-M   'P 1'
#
loop_
_entity.id
_entity.type
_entity.pdbx_description
1 polymer ?
#
loop_
_entity_poly.entity_id
_entity_poly.type
_entity_poly.pdbx_seq_one_letter_code
_entity_poly.pdbx_strand_id
1 'polypeptide(L)'
;MRVLLFFNELSCTVVLPKEQVDDAMKQFVGVLRRIAAQRGDTALVSEIRLADVELAPGYYLGEWSGRPGNRDLWRWIRGLQNRAPFSSVLPTGAEEGAEYFCDGRPAKGLGAAHLMDGASVSLPVTPAWEVPWVRARRATLSDDLDGDIHEDDVEIRHASALDHVDVHHDWISAAGISELRRGSEIWEARAELYPHLLFLPRTEQQFATLGSHWVVQGARELLRINESIGRWDPARSPEPAWRSYVTPESASRRHYCEFEDFDGVIRLFDLHGRFTPGPGRVYFRLVPEQRKATIANIGRKPGI
;
A
#
# COMPACT_ATOMS: atom_id res chain seq x y z
N MET A 1 -1.90 4.33 8.01
CA MET A 1 -1.14 5.14 7.05
C MET A 1 -1.41 4.73 5.61
N ARG A 2 -1.26 5.70 4.72
CA ARG A 2 -1.22 5.53 3.26
C ARG A 2 0.13 5.02 2.79
N VAL A 3 0.19 4.47 1.59
CA VAL A 3 1.48 4.15 0.94
C VAL A 3 2.16 5.46 0.53
N LEU A 4 3.35 5.72 1.09
CA LEU A 4 4.19 6.86 0.72
C LEU A 4 5.26 6.40 -0.29
N LEU A 5 5.26 7.02 -1.46
CA LEU A 5 6.27 6.85 -2.48
C LEU A 5 7.18 8.07 -2.49
N PHE A 6 8.48 7.86 -2.54
CA PHE A 6 9.47 8.92 -2.59
C PHE A 6 10.24 8.86 -3.90
N PHE A 7 10.20 9.95 -4.66
CA PHE A 7 10.93 10.04 -5.91
C PHE A 7 12.44 10.00 -5.64
N ASN A 8 13.14 9.06 -6.30
CA ASN A 8 14.59 8.96 -6.24
C ASN A 8 15.24 9.93 -7.24
N GLU A 9 15.72 11.06 -6.74
CA GLU A 9 16.41 12.08 -7.51
C GLU A 9 17.68 11.57 -8.21
N LEU A 10 18.34 10.54 -7.65
CA LEU A 10 19.55 9.95 -8.25
C LEU A 10 19.24 9.24 -9.58
N SER A 11 17.98 8.90 -9.84
CA SER A 11 17.55 8.33 -11.13
C SER A 11 17.51 9.35 -12.27
N CYS A 12 17.76 10.64 -12.01
CA CYS A 12 17.89 11.67 -13.04
C CYS A 12 19.33 12.04 -13.39
N THR A 13 20.33 11.32 -12.87
CA THR A 13 21.74 11.72 -13.00
C THR A 13 22.42 11.23 -14.28
N VAL A 14 21.68 10.54 -15.16
CA VAL A 14 22.21 9.95 -16.39
C VAL A 14 21.87 10.81 -17.59
N VAL A 15 22.86 11.01 -18.45
CA VAL A 15 22.69 11.75 -19.70
C VAL A 15 22.04 10.84 -20.74
N LEU A 16 20.76 11.08 -21.02
CA LEU A 16 20.00 10.35 -22.04
C LEU A 16 19.35 11.29 -23.06
N PRO A 17 19.11 10.81 -24.30
CA PRO A 17 18.28 11.53 -25.27
C PRO A 17 16.85 11.76 -24.74
N LYS A 18 16.23 12.89 -25.11
CA LYS A 18 14.89 13.27 -24.66
C LYS A 18 13.82 12.19 -24.93
N GLU A 19 13.96 11.43 -26.00
CA GLU A 19 13.05 10.33 -26.36
C GLU A 19 13.11 9.17 -25.35
N GLN A 20 14.32 8.77 -24.94
CA GLN A 20 14.49 7.71 -23.95
C GLN A 20 14.00 8.14 -22.57
N VAL A 21 14.19 9.41 -22.21
CA VAL A 21 13.63 9.99 -20.98
C VAL A 21 12.09 10.00 -21.01
N ASP A 22 11.48 10.30 -22.16
CA ASP A 22 10.02 10.29 -22.33
C ASP A 22 9.45 8.88 -22.11
N ASP A 23 10.12 7.86 -22.63
CA ASP A 23 9.72 6.46 -22.43
C ASP A 23 9.94 6.00 -20.98
N ALA A 24 11.06 6.40 -20.35
CA ALA A 24 11.31 6.14 -18.93
C ALA A 24 10.24 6.79 -18.05
N MET A 25 9.79 8.01 -18.37
CA MET A 25 8.71 8.69 -17.66
C MET A 25 7.36 7.98 -17.82
N LYS A 26 7.04 7.44 -19.00
CA LYS A 26 5.82 6.64 -19.19
C LYS A 26 5.86 5.37 -18.35
N GLN A 27 7.00 4.69 -18.30
CA GLN A 27 7.19 3.50 -17.47
C GLN A 27 7.06 3.83 -15.98
N PHE A 28 7.70 4.92 -15.53
CA PHE A 28 7.56 5.45 -14.17
C PHE A 28 6.09 5.70 -13.80
N VAL A 29 5.32 6.36 -14.67
CA VAL A 29 3.87 6.56 -14.45
C VAL A 29 3.12 5.23 -14.42
N GLY A 30 3.53 4.25 -15.21
CA GLY A 30 3.01 2.88 -15.16
C GLY A 30 3.20 2.22 -13.79
N VAL A 31 4.40 2.33 -13.21
CA VAL A 31 4.72 1.84 -11.85
C VAL A 31 3.83 2.51 -10.81
N LEU A 32 3.76 3.84 -10.82
CA LEU A 32 2.93 4.58 -9.89
C LEU A 32 1.45 4.15 -10.01
N ARG A 33 0.93 4.00 -11.22
CA ARG A 33 -0.45 3.56 -11.47
C ARG A 33 -0.69 2.15 -10.95
N ARG A 34 0.27 1.24 -11.12
CA ARG A 34 0.17 -0.14 -10.60
C ARG A 34 0.08 -0.15 -9.08
N ILE A 35 0.87 0.68 -8.40
CA ILE A 35 0.82 0.82 -6.93
C ILE A 35 -0.52 1.43 -6.51
N ALA A 36 -0.93 2.56 -7.11
CA ALA A 36 -2.18 3.23 -6.78
C ALA A 36 -3.43 2.40 -7.06
N ALA A 37 -3.36 1.46 -8.02
CA ALA A 37 -4.44 0.51 -8.29
C ALA A 37 -4.55 -0.57 -7.20
N GLN A 38 -3.43 -0.94 -6.55
CA GLN A 38 -3.46 -1.82 -5.37
C GLN A 38 -3.89 -1.05 -4.12
N ARG A 39 -3.51 0.23 -4.03
CA ARG A 39 -3.76 1.08 -2.87
C ARG A 39 -4.21 2.48 -3.27
N GLY A 40 -5.51 2.76 -3.11
CA GLY A 40 -6.11 4.02 -3.57
C GLY A 40 -5.62 5.29 -2.86
N ASP A 41 -5.08 5.18 -1.64
CA ASP A 41 -4.60 6.29 -0.81
C ASP A 41 -3.12 6.68 -1.08
N THR A 42 -2.45 6.03 -2.04
CA THR A 42 -1.04 6.30 -2.38
C THR A 42 -0.76 7.78 -2.62
N ALA A 43 0.38 8.25 -2.09
CA ALA A 43 0.91 9.59 -2.29
C ALA A 43 2.34 9.54 -2.83
N LEU A 44 2.71 10.54 -3.63
CA LEU A 44 4.07 10.71 -4.15
C LEU A 44 4.70 11.97 -3.54
N VAL A 45 5.86 11.79 -2.93
CA VAL A 45 6.66 12.83 -2.29
C VAL A 45 7.97 13.01 -3.06
N SER A 46 8.43 14.25 -3.18
CA SER A 46 9.69 14.61 -3.82
C SER A 46 10.30 15.78 -3.06
N GLU A 47 11.63 15.83 -3.02
CA GLU A 47 12.35 16.90 -2.32
C GLU A 47 12.31 18.20 -3.08
N ILE A 48 12.63 18.07 -4.35
CA ILE A 48 12.60 19.16 -5.27
C ILE A 48 11.16 19.19 -5.79
N ARG A 49 10.63 20.38 -6.00
CA ARG A 49 9.36 20.54 -6.72
C ARG A 49 9.51 19.77 -8.03
N LEU A 50 8.63 18.79 -8.26
CA LEU A 50 8.78 17.90 -9.41
C LEU A 50 8.94 18.65 -10.73
N ALA A 51 8.27 19.80 -10.92
CA ALA A 51 8.41 20.63 -12.11
C ALA A 51 9.85 21.11 -12.39
N ASP A 52 10.67 21.26 -11.35
CA ASP A 52 12.05 21.73 -11.41
C ASP A 52 13.06 20.57 -11.51
N VAL A 53 12.60 19.32 -11.47
CA VAL A 53 13.47 18.15 -11.63
C VAL A 53 14.03 18.15 -13.05
N GLU A 54 15.35 18.23 -13.15
CA GLU A 54 16.09 18.02 -14.38
C GLU A 54 16.17 16.51 -14.64
N LEU A 55 15.45 16.00 -15.63
CA LEU A 55 15.37 14.57 -15.95
C LEU A 55 16.60 14.07 -16.72
N ALA A 56 17.17 14.97 -17.52
CA ALA A 56 18.44 14.82 -18.22
C ALA A 56 19.00 16.24 -18.46
N PRO A 57 20.30 16.42 -18.76
CA PRO A 57 20.88 17.75 -18.92
C PRO A 57 20.08 18.66 -19.86
N GLY A 58 19.58 19.77 -19.34
CA GLY A 58 18.76 20.75 -20.05
C GLY A 58 17.33 20.29 -20.38
N TYR A 59 16.88 19.16 -19.83
CA TYR A 59 15.52 18.65 -20.02
C TYR A 59 14.80 18.47 -18.68
N TYR A 60 13.93 19.41 -18.36
CA TYR A 60 13.20 19.45 -17.10
C TYR A 60 11.84 18.76 -17.21
N LEU A 61 11.34 18.23 -16.09
CA LEU A 61 10.00 17.66 -16.01
C LEU A 61 8.90 18.68 -16.34
N GLY A 62 9.11 19.96 -16.06
CA GLY A 62 8.26 21.05 -16.53
C GLY A 62 8.13 21.09 -18.06
N GLU A 63 9.23 20.90 -18.79
CA GLU A 63 9.21 20.79 -20.26
C GLU A 63 8.51 19.50 -20.72
N TRP A 64 8.82 18.37 -20.08
CA TRP A 64 8.18 17.08 -20.38
C TRP A 64 6.66 17.14 -20.23
N SER A 65 6.18 17.72 -19.12
CA SER A 65 4.75 17.83 -18.80
C SER A 65 3.98 18.80 -19.69
N GLY A 66 4.66 19.79 -20.27
CA GLY A 66 4.06 20.76 -21.19
C GLY A 66 3.68 20.17 -22.55
N ARG A 67 4.31 19.06 -22.96
CA ARG A 67 4.07 18.39 -24.24
C ARG A 67 2.64 17.85 -24.32
N PRO A 68 1.91 18.04 -25.45
CA PRO A 68 0.50 17.65 -25.56
C PRO A 68 0.20 16.20 -25.14
N GLY A 69 1.07 15.25 -25.48
CA GLY A 69 0.90 13.83 -25.14
C GLY A 69 1.11 13.47 -23.66
N ASN A 70 1.72 14.37 -22.87
CA ASN A 70 2.13 14.07 -21.50
C ASN A 70 1.27 14.79 -20.45
N ARG A 71 0.36 15.67 -20.87
CA ARG A 71 -0.47 16.48 -19.95
C ARG A 71 -1.34 15.65 -19.02
N ASP A 72 -1.90 14.55 -19.51
CA ASP A 72 -2.74 13.67 -18.69
C ASP A 72 -1.92 12.81 -17.74
N LEU A 73 -0.74 12.35 -18.16
CA LEU A 73 0.22 11.68 -17.29
C LEU A 73 0.67 12.62 -16.17
N TRP A 74 0.97 13.87 -16.50
CA TRP A 74 1.34 14.89 -15.52
C TRP A 74 0.21 15.23 -14.55
N ARG A 75 -1.02 15.43 -15.05
CA ARG A 75 -2.20 15.67 -14.20
C ARG A 75 -2.38 14.53 -13.20
N TRP A 76 -2.11 13.29 -13.63
CA TRP A 76 -2.18 12.11 -12.78
C TRP A 76 -1.08 12.10 -11.70
N ILE A 77 0.19 12.37 -12.06
CA ILE A 77 1.29 12.52 -11.09
C ILE A 77 0.95 13.59 -10.03
N ARG A 78 0.45 14.75 -10.46
CA ARG A 78 0.03 15.81 -9.53
C ARG A 78 -1.10 15.38 -8.60
N GLY A 79 -2.00 14.52 -9.07
CA GLY A 79 -3.04 13.93 -8.23
C GLY A 79 -2.46 13.15 -7.05
N LEU A 80 -1.37 12.41 -7.25
CA LEU A 80 -0.66 11.72 -6.15
C LEU A 80 0.10 12.70 -5.25
N GLN A 81 0.72 13.73 -5.81
CA GLN A 81 1.44 14.75 -5.03
C GLN A 81 0.51 15.55 -4.13
N ASN A 82 -0.70 15.88 -4.59
CA ASN A 82 -1.69 16.58 -3.78
C ASN A 82 -2.17 15.76 -2.57
N ARG A 83 -1.86 14.45 -2.54
CA ARG A 83 -2.10 13.57 -1.39
C ARG A 83 -0.87 13.46 -0.49
N ALA A 84 0.26 14.06 -0.83
CA ALA A 84 1.43 14.05 0.04
C ALA A 84 1.10 14.80 1.34
N PRO A 85 1.35 14.20 2.52
CA PRO A 85 1.11 14.87 3.80
C PRO A 85 2.08 16.03 4.06
N PHE A 86 3.19 16.10 3.31
CA PHE A 86 4.24 17.10 3.45
C PHE A 86 4.71 17.58 2.06
N SER A 87 5.14 18.84 1.97
CA SER A 87 5.70 19.41 0.72
C SER A 87 7.22 19.23 0.60
N SER A 88 7.91 18.93 1.70
CA SER A 88 9.31 18.51 1.76
C SER A 88 9.39 17.00 2.06
N VAL A 89 10.46 16.34 1.61
CA VAL A 89 10.64 14.87 1.77
C VAL A 89 10.51 14.42 3.21
N LEU A 90 11.00 15.22 4.14
CA LEU A 90 10.99 14.92 5.56
C LEU A 90 10.21 16.03 6.31
N PRO A 91 9.39 15.68 7.32
CA PRO A 91 8.89 16.65 8.29
C PRO A 91 10.05 17.40 8.94
N THR A 92 9.86 18.67 9.28
CA THR A 92 10.85 19.46 10.03
C THR A 92 11.29 18.68 11.29
N GLY A 93 12.60 18.40 11.41
CA GLY A 93 13.18 17.60 12.51
C GLY A 93 13.40 16.11 12.20
N ALA A 94 12.89 15.56 11.09
CA ALA A 94 13.13 14.15 10.73
C ALA A 94 14.49 13.92 10.00
N GLU A 95 15.15 14.99 9.54
CA GLU A 95 16.55 14.95 9.07
C GLU A 95 17.56 15.07 10.22
N GLU A 96 17.11 15.45 11.42
CA GLU A 96 17.97 15.63 12.58
C GLU A 96 18.35 14.25 13.13
N GLY A 97 19.38 13.65 12.55
CA GLY A 97 20.04 12.45 13.10
C GLY A 97 20.48 11.39 12.09
N ALA A 98 20.14 11.50 10.80
CA ALA A 98 20.54 10.50 9.80
C ALA A 98 20.75 11.08 8.39
N GLU A 99 21.92 10.82 7.80
CA GLU A 99 22.22 11.06 6.39
C GLU A 99 22.26 9.75 5.60
N TYR A 100 21.84 9.79 4.33
CA TYR A 100 21.77 8.62 3.47
C TYR A 100 22.55 8.84 2.18
N PHE A 101 23.27 7.81 1.76
CA PHE A 101 24.13 7.83 0.59
C PHE A 101 23.92 6.60 -0.29
N CYS A 102 23.93 6.80 -1.60
CA CYS A 102 23.94 5.73 -2.59
C CYS A 102 25.06 6.01 -3.59
N ASP A 103 26.00 5.07 -3.72
CA ASP A 103 27.23 5.23 -4.49
C ASP A 103 28.01 6.51 -4.15
N GLY A 104 28.09 6.84 -2.85
CA GLY A 104 28.80 8.02 -2.34
C GLY A 104 28.09 9.35 -2.57
N ARG A 105 26.89 9.36 -3.17
CA ARG A 105 26.08 10.56 -3.40
C ARG A 105 24.97 10.66 -2.36
N PRO A 106 24.64 11.86 -1.85
CA PRO A 106 23.47 12.06 -0.98
C PRO A 106 22.20 11.52 -1.65
N ALA A 107 21.42 10.75 -0.90
CA ALA A 107 20.27 10.03 -1.40
C ALA A 107 19.05 10.31 -0.51
N LYS A 108 18.45 11.48 -0.69
CA LYS A 108 17.41 12.01 0.18
C LYS A 108 16.06 11.32 -0.05
N GLY A 109 15.69 11.09 -1.32
CA GLY A 109 14.49 10.32 -1.66
C GLY A 109 14.54 8.89 -1.13
N LEU A 110 15.73 8.25 -1.17
CA LEU A 110 15.96 6.94 -0.58
C LEU A 110 15.88 6.99 0.96
N GLY A 111 16.60 7.92 1.59
CA GLY A 111 16.63 8.06 3.05
C GLY A 111 15.24 8.25 3.66
N ALA A 112 14.39 9.02 3.00
CA ALA A 112 13.03 9.23 3.50
C ALA A 112 12.08 8.07 3.27
N ALA A 113 12.24 7.33 2.15
CA ALA A 113 11.54 6.07 1.99
C ALA A 113 11.87 5.10 3.15
N HIS A 114 13.13 5.07 3.58
CA HIS A 114 13.54 4.28 4.73
C HIS A 114 12.94 4.80 6.05
N LEU A 115 13.12 6.09 6.36
CA LEU A 115 12.65 6.71 7.61
C LEU A 115 11.14 6.63 7.81
N MET A 116 10.36 6.70 6.72
CA MET A 116 8.90 6.75 6.76
C MET A 116 8.24 5.39 6.50
N ASP A 117 9.02 4.29 6.50
CA ASP A 117 8.59 2.93 6.10
C ASP A 117 7.82 2.93 4.77
N GLY A 118 8.27 3.78 3.84
CA GLY A 118 7.74 3.94 2.49
C GLY A 118 8.44 3.07 1.46
N ALA A 119 8.29 3.46 0.19
CA ALA A 119 9.09 2.93 -0.91
C ALA A 119 9.63 4.07 -1.77
N SER A 120 10.81 3.85 -2.34
CA SER A 120 11.40 4.74 -3.32
C SER A 120 10.98 4.35 -4.74
N VAL A 121 10.81 5.33 -5.62
CA VAL A 121 10.45 5.12 -7.02
C VAL A 121 11.40 5.88 -7.94
N SER A 122 11.95 5.20 -8.94
CA SER A 122 12.97 5.73 -9.85
C SER A 122 12.51 5.70 -11.30
N LEU A 123 13.14 6.54 -12.13
CA LEU A 123 13.11 6.36 -13.57
C LEU A 123 13.94 5.10 -13.95
N PRO A 124 13.43 4.23 -14.84
CA PRO A 124 14.16 3.06 -15.31
C PRO A 124 15.18 3.44 -16.39
N VAL A 125 16.16 4.26 -16.01
CA VAL A 125 17.19 4.81 -16.93
C VAL A 125 18.54 4.10 -16.83
N THR A 126 18.74 3.31 -15.76
CA THR A 126 19.95 2.50 -15.57
C THR A 126 19.62 1.16 -14.92
N PRO A 127 20.45 0.13 -15.19
CA PRO A 127 20.32 -1.17 -14.53
C PRO A 127 20.46 -1.11 -13.00
N ALA A 128 21.13 -0.09 -12.45
CA ALA A 128 21.25 0.10 -11.01
C ALA A 128 19.88 0.28 -10.32
N TRP A 129 18.88 0.77 -11.06
CA TRP A 129 17.50 0.91 -10.57
C TRP A 129 16.62 -0.28 -10.94
N GLU A 130 17.09 -1.26 -11.71
CA GLU A 130 16.33 -2.47 -12.09
C GLU A 130 16.34 -3.53 -10.97
N VAL A 131 16.11 -3.08 -9.75
CA VAL A 131 16.03 -3.92 -8.55
C VAL A 131 14.83 -3.52 -7.68
N PRO A 132 14.15 -4.48 -7.01
CA PRO A 132 13.05 -4.20 -6.09
C PRO A 132 13.52 -3.67 -4.73
N TRP A 133 14.82 -3.78 -4.42
CA TRP A 133 15.41 -3.27 -3.18
C TRP A 133 16.70 -2.53 -3.51
N VAL A 134 16.82 -1.30 -3.02
CA VAL A 134 18.04 -0.51 -3.17
C VAL A 134 18.78 -0.48 -1.85
N ARG A 135 20.10 -0.68 -1.92
CA ARG A 135 20.98 -0.52 -0.77
C ARG A 135 21.47 0.92 -0.69
N ALA A 136 21.42 1.48 0.51
CA ALA A 136 21.99 2.79 0.82
C ALA A 136 22.79 2.70 2.12
N ARG A 137 23.87 3.47 2.19
CA ARG A 137 24.63 3.67 3.42
C ARG A 137 23.95 4.76 4.23
N ARG A 138 23.62 4.47 5.48
CA ARG A 138 23.09 5.41 6.46
C ARG A 138 24.22 5.82 7.40
N ALA A 139 24.33 7.11 7.68
CA ALA A 139 25.21 7.66 8.70
C ALA A 139 24.36 8.35 9.78
N THR A 140 24.47 7.95 11.03
CA THR A 140 23.72 8.50 12.16
C THR A 140 24.67 9.03 13.24
N LEU A 141 24.29 10.12 13.91
CA LEU A 141 24.99 10.56 15.11
C LEU A 141 24.64 9.62 16.27
N SER A 142 25.64 9.19 17.04
CA SER A 142 25.39 8.46 18.28
C SER A 142 24.85 9.40 19.36
N ASP A 143 24.01 8.85 20.25
CA ASP A 143 23.54 9.55 21.45
C ASP A 143 24.62 9.63 22.55
N ASP A 144 25.84 9.17 22.26
CA ASP A 144 26.96 9.19 23.19
C ASP A 144 27.58 10.59 23.30
N LEU A 145 28.18 10.91 24.45
CA LEU A 145 28.75 12.23 24.77
C LEU A 145 29.83 12.70 23.77
N ASP A 146 30.44 11.78 23.03
CA ASP A 146 31.53 12.06 22.09
C ASP A 146 31.03 12.39 20.65
N GLY A 147 29.75 12.19 20.34
CA GLY A 147 29.15 12.56 19.06
C GLY A 147 29.66 11.75 17.86
N ASP A 148 30.05 10.50 18.07
CA ASP A 148 30.58 9.62 17.02
C ASP A 148 29.55 9.33 15.92
N ILE A 149 30.01 9.23 14.67
CA ILE A 149 29.17 8.86 13.53
C ILE A 149 29.16 7.34 13.39
N HIS A 150 27.97 6.74 13.48
CA HIS A 150 27.75 5.33 13.17
C HIS A 150 27.30 5.17 11.72
N GLU A 151 27.90 4.24 10.98
CA GLU A 151 27.52 3.94 9.60
C GLU A 151 27.08 2.49 9.45
N ASP A 152 25.96 2.29 8.74
CA ASP A 152 25.42 0.97 8.43
C ASP A 152 24.74 0.94 7.05
N ASP A 153 24.63 -0.24 6.45
CA ASP A 153 23.91 -0.44 5.20
C ASP A 153 22.44 -0.80 5.48
N VAL A 154 21.53 -0.09 4.83
CA VAL A 154 20.09 -0.33 4.91
C VAL A 154 19.52 -0.78 3.57
N GLU A 155 18.45 -1.60 3.63
CA GLU A 155 17.68 -2.01 2.46
C GLU A 155 16.38 -1.22 2.37
N ILE A 156 16.12 -0.65 1.19
CA ILE A 156 15.02 0.28 0.96
C ILE A 156 14.13 -0.31 -0.12
N ARG A 157 12.82 -0.41 0.15
CA ARG A 157 11.84 -0.85 -0.86
C ARG A 157 11.90 0.08 -2.05
N HIS A 158 12.00 -0.49 -3.24
CA HIS A 158 12.19 0.26 -4.46
C HIS A 158 11.35 -0.28 -5.62
N ALA A 159 10.90 0.60 -6.51
CA ALA A 159 10.26 0.22 -7.76
C ALA A 159 10.60 1.17 -8.92
N SER A 160 11.06 0.60 -10.03
CA SER A 160 11.25 1.27 -11.33
C SER A 160 10.57 0.50 -12.47
N ALA A 161 10.21 -0.76 -12.24
CA ALA A 161 9.50 -1.65 -13.14
C ALA A 161 8.26 -2.28 -12.47
N LEU A 162 7.35 -2.83 -13.28
CA LEU A 162 6.06 -3.35 -12.80
C LEU A 162 6.19 -4.60 -11.94
N ASP A 163 7.14 -5.47 -12.26
CA ASP A 163 7.46 -6.69 -11.50
C ASP A 163 8.01 -6.37 -10.11
N HIS A 164 8.72 -5.25 -9.93
CA HIS A 164 9.13 -4.79 -8.59
C HIS A 164 7.91 -4.50 -7.70
N VAL A 165 6.81 -4.00 -8.29
CA VAL A 165 5.57 -3.75 -7.54
C VAL A 165 4.94 -5.06 -7.06
N ASP A 166 5.08 -6.14 -7.83
CA ASP A 166 4.57 -7.45 -7.45
C ASP A 166 5.37 -8.05 -6.29
N VAL A 167 6.70 -7.81 -6.22
CA VAL A 167 7.54 -8.19 -5.06
C VAL A 167 7.03 -7.53 -3.78
N HIS A 168 6.56 -6.29 -3.85
CA HIS A 168 6.10 -5.51 -2.70
C HIS A 168 4.59 -5.60 -2.44
N HIS A 169 3.87 -6.45 -3.17
CA HIS A 169 2.40 -6.53 -3.13
C HIS A 169 1.84 -6.59 -1.70
N ASP A 170 2.39 -7.47 -0.86
CA ASP A 170 1.88 -7.70 0.48
C ASP A 170 2.13 -6.50 1.41
N TRP A 171 3.25 -5.79 1.24
CA TRP A 171 3.52 -4.54 1.96
C TRP A 171 2.59 -3.41 1.50
N ILE A 172 2.44 -3.21 0.18
CA ILE A 172 1.57 -2.18 -0.40
C ILE A 172 0.13 -2.37 0.11
N SER A 173 -0.36 -3.61 0.06
CA SER A 173 -1.73 -3.94 0.43
C SER A 173 -1.95 -3.81 1.94
N ALA A 174 -0.96 -4.19 2.76
CA ALA A 174 -1.04 -4.12 4.22
C ALA A 174 -0.66 -2.77 4.82
N ALA A 175 -0.27 -1.78 4.02
CA ALA A 175 0.15 -0.47 4.50
C ALA A 175 -0.87 0.15 5.46
N GLY A 176 -0.41 0.61 6.61
CA GLY A 176 -1.25 1.19 7.65
C GLY A 176 -2.06 0.23 8.51
N ILE A 177 -2.12 -1.07 8.20
CA ILE A 177 -2.88 -2.04 9.01
C ILE A 177 -2.23 -2.25 10.38
N SER A 178 -0.90 -2.26 10.45
CA SER A 178 -0.14 -2.40 11.71
C SER A 178 -0.33 -1.21 12.67
N GLU A 179 -0.80 -0.09 12.17
CA GLU A 179 -0.99 1.14 12.94
C GLU A 179 -2.39 1.27 13.52
N LEU A 180 -3.33 0.47 13.06
CA LEU A 180 -4.68 0.46 13.59
C LEU A 180 -4.65 0.12 15.08
N ARG A 181 -5.36 0.92 15.87
CA ARG A 181 -5.47 0.78 17.34
C ARG A 181 -6.89 0.40 17.74
N ARG A 182 -7.89 0.81 16.97
CA ARG A 182 -9.31 0.58 17.26
C ARG A 182 -10.03 -0.01 16.05
N GLY A 183 -11.04 -0.85 16.30
CA GLY A 183 -11.84 -1.40 15.21
C GLY A 183 -12.65 -0.34 14.45
N SER A 184 -13.00 0.78 15.09
CA SER A 184 -13.63 1.93 14.40
C SER A 184 -12.77 2.50 13.28
N GLU A 185 -11.44 2.45 13.39
CA GLU A 185 -10.52 2.91 12.34
C GLU A 185 -10.58 1.98 11.12
N ILE A 186 -10.78 0.67 11.35
CA ILE A 186 -11.05 -0.30 10.26
C ILE A 186 -12.37 0.07 9.57
N TRP A 187 -13.41 0.35 10.36
CA TRP A 187 -14.73 0.71 9.84
C TRP A 187 -14.65 1.96 8.98
N GLU A 188 -14.05 3.03 9.48
CA GLU A 188 -13.89 4.30 8.75
C GLU A 188 -13.14 4.13 7.42
N ALA A 189 -12.06 3.34 7.42
CA ALA A 189 -11.23 3.10 6.24
C ALA A 189 -11.73 1.96 5.32
N ARG A 190 -12.86 1.30 5.64
CA ARG A 190 -13.27 0.04 5.01
C ARG A 190 -13.42 0.09 3.49
N ALA A 191 -13.91 1.21 2.95
CA ALA A 191 -14.11 1.37 1.51
C ALA A 191 -12.80 1.42 0.73
N GLU A 192 -11.75 1.98 1.36
CA GLU A 192 -10.42 2.10 0.78
C GLU A 192 -9.61 0.82 0.98
N LEU A 193 -9.68 0.21 2.16
CA LEU A 193 -8.95 -1.01 2.50
C LEU A 193 -9.53 -2.27 1.87
N TYR A 194 -10.86 -2.33 1.71
CA TYR A 194 -11.56 -3.55 1.33
C TYR A 194 -12.60 -3.33 0.21
N PRO A 195 -12.19 -2.84 -0.98
CA PRO A 195 -13.11 -2.49 -2.07
C PRO A 195 -13.97 -3.66 -2.58
N HIS A 196 -13.53 -4.90 -2.37
CA HIS A 196 -14.23 -6.12 -2.78
C HIS A 196 -15.11 -6.72 -1.67
N LEU A 197 -15.17 -6.08 -0.50
CA LEU A 197 -16.03 -6.50 0.60
C LEU A 197 -17.21 -5.54 0.75
N LEU A 198 -18.36 -6.10 1.11
CA LEU A 198 -19.53 -5.38 1.59
C LEU A 198 -19.70 -5.71 3.07
N PHE A 199 -20.19 -4.76 3.86
CA PHE A 199 -20.33 -4.93 5.31
C PHE A 199 -21.79 -4.71 5.70
N LEU A 200 -22.43 -5.73 6.30
CA LEU A 200 -23.78 -5.57 6.81
C LEU A 200 -23.83 -4.49 7.91
N PRO A 201 -24.93 -3.71 8.05
CA PRO A 201 -25.00 -2.61 9.02
C PRO A 201 -24.62 -3.01 10.45
N ARG A 202 -25.02 -4.21 10.89
CA ARG A 202 -24.67 -4.76 12.21
C ARG A 202 -23.16 -4.82 12.52
N THR A 203 -22.32 -4.91 11.49
CA THR A 203 -20.87 -5.05 11.67
C THR A 203 -20.23 -3.77 12.17
N GLU A 204 -20.86 -2.59 11.99
CA GLU A 204 -20.40 -1.32 12.54
C GLU A 204 -20.19 -1.39 14.06
N GLN A 205 -21.20 -1.87 14.79
CA GLN A 205 -21.13 -2.02 16.24
C GLN A 205 -20.09 -3.07 16.65
N GLN A 206 -19.84 -4.08 15.82
CA GLN A 206 -18.83 -5.10 16.09
C GLN A 206 -17.42 -4.56 15.93
N PHE A 207 -17.18 -3.70 14.94
CA PHE A 207 -15.94 -2.94 14.83
C PHE A 207 -15.75 -1.97 16.00
N ALA A 208 -16.81 -1.26 16.40
CA ALA A 208 -16.75 -0.32 17.53
C ALA A 208 -16.38 -1.00 18.86
N THR A 209 -16.77 -2.27 19.04
CA THR A 209 -16.49 -3.05 20.26
C THR A 209 -15.38 -4.09 20.09
N LEU A 210 -14.67 -4.10 18.96
CA LEU A 210 -13.60 -5.06 18.69
C LEU A 210 -12.42 -4.83 19.65
N GLY A 211 -12.05 -5.87 20.39
CA GLY A 211 -10.91 -5.79 21.32
C GLY A 211 -9.60 -5.41 20.61
N SER A 212 -8.79 -4.56 21.22
CA SER A 212 -7.53 -4.05 20.64
C SER A 212 -6.58 -5.16 20.17
N HIS A 213 -6.52 -6.27 20.90
CA HIS A 213 -5.74 -7.46 20.57
C HIS A 213 -6.18 -8.16 19.25
N TRP A 214 -7.38 -7.87 18.75
CA TRP A 214 -7.92 -8.40 17.50
C TRP A 214 -7.92 -7.41 16.34
N VAL A 215 -7.71 -6.12 16.58
CA VAL A 215 -7.82 -5.08 15.54
C VAL A 215 -6.92 -5.38 14.34
N VAL A 216 -5.61 -5.52 14.57
CA VAL A 216 -4.65 -5.77 13.48
C VAL A 216 -4.89 -7.13 12.80
N GLN A 217 -5.19 -8.17 13.58
CA GLN A 217 -5.34 -9.52 13.05
C GLN A 217 -6.65 -9.69 12.26
N GLY A 218 -7.73 -9.08 12.73
CA GLY A 218 -9.00 -8.99 12.03
C GLY A 218 -8.87 -8.17 10.73
N ALA A 219 -8.19 -7.03 10.79
CA ALA A 219 -7.91 -6.21 9.61
C ALA A 219 -7.09 -6.96 8.54
N ARG A 220 -6.09 -7.74 8.95
CA ARG A 220 -5.30 -8.61 8.06
C ARG A 220 -6.13 -9.74 7.46
N GLU A 221 -7.03 -10.34 8.23
CA GLU A 221 -7.90 -11.40 7.71
C GLU A 221 -8.90 -10.86 6.68
N LEU A 222 -9.49 -9.70 6.95
CA LEU A 222 -10.31 -8.99 5.96
C LEU A 222 -9.52 -8.68 4.68
N LEU A 223 -8.26 -8.25 4.80
CA LEU A 223 -7.42 -7.97 3.64
C LEU A 223 -7.20 -9.24 2.79
N ARG A 224 -6.85 -10.37 3.42
CA ARG A 224 -6.66 -11.65 2.71
C ARG A 224 -7.93 -12.11 2.00
N ILE A 225 -9.09 -11.97 2.63
CA ILE A 225 -10.38 -12.28 2.01
C ILE A 225 -10.60 -11.33 0.83
N ASN A 226 -10.46 -10.01 1.03
CA ASN A 226 -10.62 -8.99 -0.01
C ASN A 226 -9.75 -9.27 -1.25
N GLU A 227 -8.47 -9.58 -1.06
CA GLU A 227 -7.55 -9.89 -2.16
C GLU A 227 -7.93 -11.18 -2.91
N SER A 228 -8.41 -12.20 -2.18
CA SER A 228 -8.90 -13.44 -2.78
C SER A 228 -10.11 -13.17 -3.68
N ILE A 229 -11.04 -12.32 -3.21
CA ILE A 229 -12.21 -11.89 -3.97
C ILE A 229 -11.83 -11.02 -5.18
N GLY A 230 -10.87 -10.10 -5.02
CA GLY A 230 -10.42 -9.22 -6.12
C GLY A 230 -9.86 -9.99 -7.33
N ARG A 231 -9.29 -11.18 -7.09
CA ARG A 231 -8.76 -12.08 -8.14
C ARG A 231 -9.78 -13.13 -8.61
N TRP A 232 -10.94 -13.19 -7.98
CA TRP A 232 -11.94 -14.20 -8.25
C TRP A 232 -12.67 -13.93 -9.57
N ASP A 233 -12.80 -14.99 -10.35
CA ASP A 233 -13.68 -15.05 -11.52
C ASP A 233 -14.76 -16.12 -11.27
N PRO A 234 -15.99 -15.71 -10.89
CA PRO A 234 -17.08 -16.64 -10.63
C PRO A 234 -17.46 -17.51 -11.82
N ALA A 235 -17.13 -17.11 -13.05
CA ALA A 235 -17.39 -17.91 -14.25
C ALA A 235 -16.43 -19.10 -14.38
N ARG A 236 -15.25 -19.03 -13.74
CA ARG A 236 -14.22 -20.07 -13.79
C ARG A 236 -14.27 -21.01 -12.59
N SER A 237 -14.63 -20.49 -11.42
CA SER A 237 -14.64 -21.26 -10.17
C SER A 237 -15.74 -20.77 -9.23
N PRO A 238 -16.48 -21.69 -8.58
CA PRO A 238 -17.53 -21.33 -7.62
C PRO A 238 -16.97 -20.63 -6.37
N GLU A 239 -15.68 -20.84 -6.05
CA GLU A 239 -14.99 -20.19 -4.93
C GLU A 239 -13.65 -19.59 -5.39
N PRO A 240 -13.16 -18.53 -4.73
CA PRO A 240 -11.84 -17.97 -4.99
C PRO A 240 -10.71 -18.88 -4.47
N ALA A 241 -9.52 -18.68 -5.02
CA ALA A 241 -8.30 -19.22 -4.42
C ALA A 241 -7.97 -18.40 -3.16
N TRP A 242 -8.27 -18.98 -1.98
CA TRP A 242 -8.13 -18.30 -0.69
C TRP A 242 -6.67 -18.04 -0.32
N ARG A 243 -6.38 -16.81 0.12
CA ARG A 243 -5.10 -16.39 0.72
C ARG A 243 -5.02 -16.65 2.24
N SER A 244 -6.12 -17.11 2.85
CA SER A 244 -6.19 -17.55 4.24
C SER A 244 -6.93 -18.89 4.35
N TYR A 245 -6.89 -19.50 5.53
CA TYR A 245 -7.66 -20.71 5.79
C TYR A 245 -9.14 -20.36 5.99
N VAL A 246 -9.88 -20.34 4.87
CA VAL A 246 -11.33 -20.16 4.83
C VAL A 246 -12.00 -21.52 4.75
N THR A 247 -12.99 -21.74 5.61
CA THR A 247 -13.78 -22.98 5.61
C THR A 247 -15.25 -22.67 5.84
N PRO A 248 -16.18 -23.49 5.32
CA PRO A 248 -17.58 -23.43 5.76
C PRO A 248 -17.70 -23.87 7.23
N GLU A 249 -18.72 -23.37 7.91
CA GLU A 249 -19.10 -23.81 9.26
C GLU A 249 -19.69 -25.22 9.24
N SER A 250 -19.53 -25.96 10.34
CA SER A 250 -20.10 -27.31 10.46
C SER A 250 -21.63 -27.29 10.40
N ALA A 251 -22.22 -28.36 9.86
CA ALA A 251 -23.68 -28.51 9.76
C ALA A 251 -24.39 -28.29 11.11
N SER A 252 -23.80 -28.77 12.21
CA SER A 252 -24.32 -28.61 13.57
C SER A 252 -24.37 -27.17 14.07
N ARG A 253 -23.62 -26.24 13.47
CA ARG A 253 -23.51 -24.83 13.90
C ARG A 253 -24.03 -23.83 12.88
N ARG A 254 -24.51 -24.28 11.71
CA ARG A 254 -25.03 -23.41 10.64
C ARG A 254 -26.15 -22.47 11.08
N HIS A 255 -26.96 -22.88 12.05
CA HIS A 255 -28.04 -22.06 12.60
C HIS A 255 -27.54 -20.78 13.31
N TYR A 256 -26.25 -20.68 13.67
CA TYR A 256 -25.65 -19.44 14.19
C TYR A 256 -25.15 -18.49 13.09
N CYS A 257 -25.22 -18.90 11.83
CA CYS A 257 -24.66 -18.21 10.67
C CYS A 257 -25.74 -17.62 9.75
N GLU A 258 -26.99 -17.56 10.20
CA GLU A 258 -28.11 -16.96 9.47
C GLU A 258 -28.24 -15.49 9.87
N PHE A 259 -28.15 -14.60 8.88
CA PHE A 259 -28.20 -13.15 9.10
C PHE A 259 -29.10 -12.50 8.06
N GLU A 260 -29.78 -11.43 8.47
CA GLU A 260 -30.51 -10.53 7.58
C GLU A 260 -29.52 -9.77 6.68
N ASP A 261 -29.72 -9.86 5.38
CA ASP A 261 -28.91 -9.16 4.38
C ASP A 261 -29.44 -7.75 4.08
N PHE A 262 -28.79 -7.02 3.16
CA PHE A 262 -29.16 -5.66 2.78
C PHE A 262 -30.60 -5.50 2.25
N ASP A 263 -31.22 -6.56 1.77
CA ASP A 263 -32.60 -6.58 1.26
C ASP A 263 -33.63 -7.11 2.29
N GLY A 264 -33.21 -7.31 3.54
CA GLY A 264 -34.08 -7.83 4.60
C GLY A 264 -34.28 -9.35 4.56
N VAL A 265 -33.67 -10.07 3.60
CA VAL A 265 -33.81 -11.53 3.51
C VAL A 265 -32.74 -12.21 4.35
N ILE A 266 -33.16 -13.17 5.18
CA ILE A 266 -32.26 -14.03 5.94
C ILE A 266 -31.48 -14.95 4.98
N ARG A 267 -30.15 -14.88 5.04
CA ARG A 267 -29.25 -15.74 4.26
C ARG A 267 -28.20 -16.39 5.15
N LEU A 268 -27.64 -17.48 4.66
CA LEU A 268 -26.54 -18.20 5.30
C LEU A 268 -25.19 -17.55 4.95
N PHE A 269 -24.38 -17.27 5.99
CA PHE A 269 -23.01 -16.76 5.90
C PHE A 269 -22.07 -17.75 6.60
N ASP A 270 -21.90 -18.94 6.02
CA ASP A 270 -21.20 -20.06 6.66
C ASP A 270 -19.69 -20.08 6.36
N LEU A 271 -19.21 -19.38 5.33
CA LEU A 271 -17.78 -19.21 5.09
C LEU A 271 -17.18 -18.34 6.19
N HIS A 272 -16.06 -18.79 6.75
CA HIS A 272 -15.35 -18.02 7.76
C HIS A 272 -13.84 -18.09 7.65
N GLY A 273 -13.23 -16.92 7.85
CA GLY A 273 -11.80 -16.74 8.10
C GLY A 273 -11.49 -16.72 9.59
N ARG A 274 -10.26 -17.07 9.97
CA ARG A 274 -9.80 -17.11 11.37
C ARG A 274 -8.75 -16.05 11.62
N PHE A 275 -8.83 -15.40 12.78
CA PHE A 275 -7.75 -14.54 13.27
C PHE A 275 -7.49 -14.80 14.76
N THR A 276 -6.23 -14.64 15.14
CA THR A 276 -5.70 -14.94 16.48
C THR A 276 -5.52 -13.66 17.29
N PRO A 277 -5.36 -13.73 18.62
CA PRO A 277 -5.45 -14.92 19.50
C PRO A 277 -6.88 -15.45 19.68
N GLY A 278 -7.07 -16.68 20.16
CA GLY A 278 -8.40 -17.18 20.54
C GLY A 278 -9.41 -17.41 19.39
N PRO A 279 -10.73 -17.40 19.66
CA PRO A 279 -11.77 -17.77 18.70
C PRO A 279 -12.23 -16.61 17.79
N GLY A 280 -11.31 -15.79 17.30
CA GLY A 280 -11.60 -14.68 16.38
C GLY A 280 -12.02 -15.17 14.99
N ARG A 281 -13.12 -14.64 14.44
CA ARG A 281 -13.72 -15.05 13.17
C ARG A 281 -14.26 -13.86 12.37
N VAL A 282 -14.11 -13.97 11.05
CA VAL A 282 -14.87 -13.18 10.07
C VAL A 282 -15.82 -14.14 9.37
N TYR A 283 -17.14 -13.94 9.46
CA TYR A 283 -18.12 -14.71 8.69
C TYR A 283 -18.64 -13.89 7.52
N PHE A 284 -18.77 -14.55 6.38
CA PHE A 284 -19.18 -13.91 5.15
C PHE A 284 -19.87 -14.89 4.20
N ARG A 285 -20.45 -14.35 3.13
CA ARG A 285 -20.94 -15.11 1.97
C ARG A 285 -20.38 -14.51 0.69
N LEU A 286 -20.31 -15.33 -0.36
CA LEU A 286 -19.98 -14.84 -1.69
C LEU A 286 -21.20 -14.17 -2.35
N VAL A 287 -20.93 -13.16 -3.17
CA VAL A 287 -21.92 -12.46 -4.04
C VAL A 287 -21.37 -12.47 -5.47
N PRO A 288 -21.44 -13.62 -6.18
CA PRO A 288 -20.86 -13.79 -7.52
C PRO A 288 -21.21 -12.67 -8.51
N GLU A 289 -22.46 -12.22 -8.46
CA GLU A 289 -23.09 -11.27 -9.38
C GLU A 289 -22.46 -9.87 -9.26
N GLN A 290 -21.94 -9.56 -8.07
CA GLN A 290 -21.23 -8.32 -7.79
C GLN A 290 -19.70 -8.49 -7.77
N ARG A 291 -19.20 -9.73 -7.88
CA ARG A 291 -17.79 -10.10 -7.64
C ARG A 291 -17.29 -9.58 -6.31
N LYS A 292 -18.12 -9.76 -5.27
CA LYS A 292 -17.84 -9.32 -3.89
C LYS A 292 -18.12 -10.43 -2.89
N ALA A 293 -17.72 -10.20 -1.64
CA ALA A 293 -18.19 -10.95 -0.49
C ALA A 293 -18.88 -10.02 0.51
N THR A 294 -19.98 -10.48 1.12
CA THR A 294 -20.67 -9.73 2.16
C THR A 294 -20.28 -10.27 3.54
N ILE A 295 -19.70 -9.41 4.37
CA ILE A 295 -19.31 -9.67 5.75
C ILE A 295 -20.52 -9.49 6.67
N ALA A 296 -20.87 -10.54 7.40
CA ALA A 296 -21.98 -10.52 8.36
C ALA A 296 -21.53 -10.48 9.83
N ASN A 297 -20.34 -10.96 10.13
CA ASN A 297 -19.81 -10.98 11.49
C ASN A 297 -18.30 -10.78 11.52
N ILE A 298 -17.82 -9.93 12.41
CA ILE A 298 -16.41 -9.89 12.82
C ILE A 298 -16.32 -9.90 14.35
N GLY A 299 -15.36 -10.65 14.88
CA GLY A 299 -15.09 -10.70 16.32
C GLY A 299 -15.11 -12.14 16.82
N ARG A 300 -15.70 -12.36 18.00
CA ARG A 300 -15.79 -13.70 18.58
C ARG A 300 -16.68 -14.60 17.69
N LYS A 301 -16.30 -15.87 17.56
CA LYS A 301 -17.12 -16.90 16.90
C LYS A 301 -18.56 -16.89 17.48
N PRO A 302 -19.61 -16.78 16.65
CA PRO A 302 -21.00 -16.84 17.08
C PRO A 302 -21.33 -18.12 17.87
N GLY A 303 -22.11 -17.97 18.93
CA GLY A 303 -22.50 -19.08 19.83
C GLY A 303 -21.37 -19.60 20.72
N ILE A 304 -20.45 -18.72 21.15
CA ILE A 304 -19.38 -18.97 22.15
C ILE A 304 -19.37 -17.85 23.18
#